data_AF-A0A2W5YR90-F1
#
_entry.id   AF-A0A2W5YR90-F1
#
_cell.length_a   1.000
_cell.length_b   1.000
_cell.length_c   1.000
_cell.angle_alpha   90.00
_cell.angle_beta   90.00
_cell.angle_gamma   90.00
#
_symmetry.space_group_name_H-M   'P 1'
#
loop_
_entity.id
_entity.type
_entity.pdbx_description
1 polymer ?
#
loop_
_entity_poly.entity_id
_entity_poly.type
_entity_poly.pdbx_seq_one_letter_code
_entity_poly.pdbx_strand_id
1 'polypeptide(L)'
;YVAPERLNNEPEDFRSDIYSLGATLYHAVAGRPPIEGETNSASALRDLKNQPLSLAAAAPGVRRETVRIINRMVSPDPQQRFASYDELIEGLEQASESFNPSGKKSKRLRLLLIVAASLVLLAGGGLYFYKLKLDRLAKAAAAAGPADDSATLRHLYEEARLELVAGKYDSARNTFTRLANEAQNKQPLLNWIRLHRGLANLLRGYTTQARQAFVELENAGPFSTKPEDAVLANFFVQTARTMNAQGTVPAGIGAVPDPQSPQALALFLFAVKDWQQSDFANAAALLQQFALSEPAGAYRWINDYKPLAQKFLSDYRVYVEWKKNPQDFKTTQEIEKALAALRAAQNKLQLKGRLHDAFKDEETKLSSQLEARRKVEPKKP
;
A
#
# COMPACT_ATOMS: atom_id res chain seq x y z
N TYR A 1 18.71 -6.08 -29.67
CA TYR A 1 19.40 -6.37 -28.39
C TYR A 1 19.33 -7.84 -28.01
N VAL A 2 18.19 -8.52 -28.22
CA VAL A 2 18.05 -9.97 -27.99
C VAL A 2 19.11 -10.80 -28.74
N ALA A 3 19.69 -11.81 -28.07
CA ALA A 3 20.68 -12.73 -28.64
C ALA A 3 20.06 -13.70 -29.70
N PRO A 4 20.84 -14.17 -30.69
CA PRO A 4 20.36 -15.06 -31.75
C PRO A 4 19.79 -16.40 -31.24
N GLU A 5 20.46 -17.04 -30.28
CA GLU A 5 20.05 -18.32 -29.68
C GLU A 5 18.64 -18.27 -29.07
N ARG A 6 18.30 -17.14 -28.44
CA ARG A 6 16.96 -16.88 -27.92
C ARG A 6 15.91 -16.79 -29.00
N LEU A 7 16.26 -16.28 -30.18
CA LEU A 7 15.35 -16.26 -31.33
C LEU A 7 15.22 -17.63 -31.96
N ASN A 8 16.24 -18.49 -31.85
CA ASN A 8 16.26 -19.85 -32.37
C ASN A 8 15.61 -20.89 -31.41
N ASN A 9 15.19 -20.48 -30.21
CA ASN A 9 14.77 -21.36 -29.11
C ASN A 9 15.87 -22.36 -28.70
N GLU A 10 17.14 -21.96 -28.82
CA GLU A 10 18.28 -22.71 -28.31
C GLU A 10 18.49 -22.39 -26.82
N PRO A 11 19.17 -23.27 -26.05
CA PRO A 11 19.45 -23.00 -24.64
C PRO A 11 20.22 -21.69 -24.43
N GLU A 12 19.67 -20.79 -23.62
CA GLU A 12 20.31 -19.55 -23.21
C GLU A 12 21.22 -19.79 -22.00
N ASP A 13 22.42 -19.19 -22.00
CA ASP A 13 23.29 -19.07 -20.83
C ASP A 13 23.70 -17.60 -20.61
N PHE A 14 24.66 -17.36 -19.71
CA PHE A 14 25.16 -16.02 -19.39
C PHE A 14 25.74 -15.25 -20.61
N ARG A 15 26.10 -15.95 -21.68
CA ARG A 15 26.63 -15.33 -22.91
C ARG A 15 25.54 -14.60 -23.69
N SER A 16 24.26 -14.92 -23.46
CA SER A 16 23.10 -14.15 -23.97
C SER A 16 23.08 -12.73 -23.40
N ASP A 17 23.44 -12.59 -22.12
CA ASP A 17 23.52 -11.29 -21.44
C ASP A 17 24.72 -10.47 -21.98
N ILE A 18 25.86 -11.14 -22.21
CA ILE A 18 27.05 -10.53 -22.84
C ILE A 18 26.70 -9.97 -24.23
N TYR A 19 25.93 -10.70 -25.02
CA TYR A 19 25.46 -10.21 -26.33
C TYR A 19 24.56 -8.99 -26.20
N SER A 20 23.61 -9.03 -25.27
CA SER A 20 22.65 -7.94 -25.06
C SER A 20 23.34 -6.65 -24.61
N LEU A 21 24.33 -6.77 -23.72
CA LEU A 21 25.19 -5.66 -23.33
C LEU A 21 26.03 -5.16 -24.51
N GLY A 22 26.67 -6.05 -25.26
CA GLY A 22 27.47 -5.70 -26.45
C GLY A 22 26.66 -4.94 -27.49
N ALA A 23 25.42 -5.35 -27.75
CA ALA A 23 24.51 -4.68 -28.67
C ALA A 23 24.12 -3.27 -28.19
N THR A 24 23.99 -3.09 -26.87
CA THR A 24 23.73 -1.78 -26.25
C THR A 24 24.94 -0.86 -26.37
N LEU A 25 26.14 -1.38 -26.08
CA LEU A 25 27.39 -0.63 -26.22
C LEU A 25 27.68 -0.27 -27.69
N TYR A 26 27.43 -1.18 -28.62
CA TYR A 26 27.50 -0.91 -30.04
C TYR A 26 26.60 0.28 -30.39
N HIS A 27 25.34 0.30 -29.94
CA HIS A 27 24.43 1.39 -30.23
C HIS A 27 24.92 2.71 -29.62
N ALA A 28 25.34 2.71 -28.36
CA ALA A 28 25.87 3.91 -27.71
C ALA A 28 27.05 4.52 -28.47
N VAL A 29 27.93 3.67 -29.02
CA VAL A 29 29.12 4.11 -29.75
C VAL A 29 28.82 4.49 -31.21
N ALA A 30 27.97 3.74 -31.90
CA ALA A 30 27.62 3.96 -33.30
C ALA A 30 26.53 5.03 -33.50
N GLY A 31 25.78 5.38 -32.45
CA GLY A 31 24.62 6.28 -32.52
C GLY A 31 23.38 5.66 -33.17
N ARG A 32 23.44 4.38 -33.53
CA ARG A 32 22.37 3.61 -34.18
C ARG A 32 22.44 2.12 -33.80
N PRO A 33 21.34 1.36 -33.83
CA PRO A 33 21.34 -0.04 -33.42
C PRO A 33 22.19 -0.91 -34.36
N PRO A 34 22.66 -2.09 -33.91
CA PRO A 34 23.48 -2.98 -34.73
C PRO A 34 22.77 -3.52 -35.99
N ILE A 35 21.45 -3.67 -35.93
CA ILE A 35 20.60 -4.10 -37.05
C ILE A 35 19.45 -3.10 -37.12
N GLU A 36 19.27 -2.47 -38.28
CA GLU A 36 18.20 -1.50 -38.57
C GLU A 36 17.07 -2.18 -39.36
N GLY A 37 15.81 -1.90 -39.01
CA GLY A 37 14.63 -2.30 -39.77
C GLY A 37 13.52 -2.96 -38.93
N GLU A 38 12.27 -2.62 -39.25
CA GLU A 38 11.08 -3.37 -38.80
C GLU A 38 10.91 -4.56 -39.74
N THR A 39 11.37 -5.74 -39.32
CA THR A 39 11.01 -6.98 -40.01
C THR A 39 9.99 -7.74 -39.19
N ASN A 40 8.79 -7.92 -39.74
CA ASN A 40 7.72 -8.71 -39.12
C ASN A 40 7.94 -10.22 -39.28
N SER A 41 9.02 -10.63 -39.96
CA SER A 41 9.38 -12.03 -40.15
C SER A 41 10.49 -12.46 -39.20
N ALA A 42 10.18 -13.42 -38.33
CA ALA A 42 11.16 -14.00 -37.41
C ALA A 42 12.32 -14.69 -38.14
N SER A 43 12.09 -15.28 -39.33
CA SER A 43 13.17 -15.90 -40.12
C SER A 43 14.14 -14.85 -40.66
N ALA A 44 13.64 -13.74 -41.19
CA ALA A 44 14.48 -12.65 -41.69
C ALA A 44 15.32 -12.00 -40.57
N LEU A 45 14.77 -11.85 -39.37
CA LEU A 45 15.52 -11.34 -38.22
C LEU A 45 16.63 -12.30 -37.77
N ARG A 46 16.38 -13.61 -37.84
CA ARG A 46 17.40 -14.64 -37.55
C ARG A 46 18.53 -14.58 -38.57
N ASP A 47 18.22 -14.48 -39.86
CA ASP A 47 19.23 -14.39 -40.93
C ASP A 47 20.11 -13.14 -40.79
N LEU A 48 19.52 -11.99 -40.49
CA LEU A 48 20.27 -10.74 -40.24
C LEU A 48 21.19 -10.85 -39.03
N LYS A 49 20.78 -11.61 -38.01
CA LYS A 49 21.55 -11.80 -36.77
C LYS A 49 22.66 -12.82 -36.89
N ASN A 50 22.60 -13.69 -37.89
CA ASN A 50 23.67 -14.64 -38.20
C ASN A 50 24.81 -14.01 -39.00
N GLN A 51 24.69 -12.75 -39.42
CA GLN A 51 25.75 -12.01 -40.10
C GLN A 51 26.70 -11.36 -39.08
N PRO A 52 28.03 -11.41 -39.31
CA PRO A 52 28.98 -10.78 -38.42
C PRO A 52 28.82 -9.25 -38.43
N LEU A 53 28.60 -8.66 -37.25
CA LEU A 53 28.51 -7.21 -37.06
C LEU A 53 29.90 -6.60 -36.94
N SER A 54 30.12 -5.43 -37.56
CA SER A 54 31.39 -4.72 -37.51
C SER A 54 31.22 -3.28 -37.03
N LEU A 55 31.60 -3.03 -35.77
CA LEU A 55 31.56 -1.68 -35.20
C LEU A 55 32.50 -0.70 -35.92
N ALA A 56 33.65 -1.15 -36.44
CA ALA A 56 34.56 -0.30 -37.20
C ALA A 56 33.89 0.32 -38.45
N ALA A 57 32.96 -0.40 -39.09
CA ALA A 57 32.22 0.11 -40.23
C ALA A 57 31.20 1.18 -39.80
N ALA A 58 30.57 1.03 -38.63
CA ALA A 58 29.57 1.96 -38.14
C ALA A 58 30.17 3.18 -37.42
N ALA A 59 31.35 3.04 -36.81
CA ALA A 59 32.03 4.09 -36.06
C ALA A 59 33.56 4.06 -36.32
N PRO A 60 34.03 4.59 -37.48
CA PRO A 60 35.45 4.50 -37.88
C PRO A 60 36.43 5.20 -36.94
N GLY A 61 35.96 6.14 -36.10
CA GLY A 61 36.78 6.85 -35.12
C GLY A 61 37.09 6.05 -33.84
N VAL A 62 36.52 4.85 -33.70
CA VAL A 62 36.69 4.01 -32.51
C VAL A 62 37.99 3.20 -32.63
N ARG A 63 38.75 3.16 -31.53
CA ARG A 63 40.02 2.41 -31.49
C ARG A 63 39.79 0.92 -31.72
N ARG A 64 40.79 0.29 -32.35
CA ARG A 64 40.74 -1.11 -32.78
C ARG A 64 40.47 -2.08 -31.63
N GLU A 65 40.97 -1.77 -30.45
CA GLU A 65 40.81 -2.57 -29.23
C GLU A 65 39.34 -2.57 -28.78
N THR A 66 38.71 -1.40 -28.73
CA THR A 66 37.27 -1.27 -28.39
C THR A 66 36.38 -1.94 -29.43
N VAL A 67 36.71 -1.78 -30.72
CA VAL A 67 36.01 -2.51 -31.80
C VAL A 67 36.11 -4.02 -31.61
N ARG A 68 37.30 -4.53 -31.28
CA ARG A 68 37.53 -5.97 -31.08
C ARG A 68 36.66 -6.53 -29.95
N ILE A 69 36.64 -5.85 -28.80
CA ILE A 69 35.85 -6.29 -27.64
C ILE A 69 34.36 -6.29 -27.97
N ILE A 70 33.82 -5.18 -28.48
CA ILE A 70 32.39 -5.06 -28.77
C ILE A 70 31.96 -6.05 -29.86
N ASN A 71 32.74 -6.20 -30.94
CA ASN A 71 32.43 -7.20 -31.99
C ASN A 71 32.42 -8.63 -31.43
N ARG A 72 33.34 -8.97 -30.52
CA ARG A 72 33.37 -10.29 -29.86
C ARG A 72 32.13 -10.50 -28.98
N MET A 73 31.68 -9.48 -28.25
CA MET A 73 30.45 -9.56 -27.44
C MET A 73 29.21 -9.84 -28.30
N VAL A 74 29.12 -9.24 -29.50
CA VAL A 74 27.97 -9.41 -30.41
C VAL A 74 28.15 -10.51 -31.46
N SER A 75 29.09 -11.44 -31.24
CA SER A 75 29.28 -12.59 -32.14
C SER A 75 27.98 -13.41 -32.23
N PRO A 76 27.54 -13.84 -33.44
CA PRO A 76 26.38 -14.71 -33.57
C PRO A 76 26.53 -16.02 -32.80
N ASP A 77 27.67 -16.69 -32.94
CA ASP A 77 28.01 -17.92 -32.21
C ASP A 77 28.38 -17.59 -30.75
N PRO A 78 27.63 -18.11 -29.74
CA PRO A 78 27.95 -17.93 -28.32
C PRO A 78 29.34 -18.47 -27.95
N GLN A 79 29.88 -19.48 -28.63
CA GLN A 79 31.21 -20.04 -28.33
C GLN A 79 32.36 -19.10 -28.71
N GLN A 80 32.11 -18.16 -29.62
CA GLN A 80 33.09 -17.13 -30.02
C GLN A 80 33.06 -15.90 -29.11
N ARG A 81 32.08 -15.82 -28.18
CA ARG A 81 31.99 -14.73 -27.19
C ARG A 81 33.00 -14.97 -26.04
N PHE A 82 32.89 -14.15 -25.00
CA PHE A 82 33.67 -14.35 -23.79
C PHE A 82 33.14 -15.56 -23.01
N ALA A 83 34.06 -16.41 -22.56
CA ALA A 83 33.77 -17.65 -21.87
C ALA A 83 33.38 -17.44 -20.39
N SER A 84 33.58 -16.23 -19.84
CA SER A 84 33.11 -15.82 -18.52
C SER A 84 32.96 -14.29 -18.44
N TYR A 85 32.32 -13.80 -17.37
CA TYR A 85 32.28 -12.37 -17.07
C TYR A 85 33.67 -11.81 -16.74
N ASP A 86 34.51 -12.60 -16.06
CA ASP A 86 35.87 -12.19 -15.71
C ASP A 86 36.73 -11.97 -16.96
N GLU A 87 36.63 -12.85 -17.96
CA GLU A 87 37.34 -12.69 -19.24
C GLU A 87 36.88 -11.42 -19.99
N LEU A 88 35.59 -11.09 -19.90
CA LEU A 88 35.06 -9.85 -20.48
C LEU A 88 35.60 -8.61 -19.75
N ILE A 89 35.63 -8.64 -18.42
CA ILE A 89 36.15 -7.54 -17.59
C ILE A 89 37.63 -7.30 -17.90
N GLU A 90 38.45 -8.36 -17.91
CA GLU A 90 39.87 -8.28 -18.27
C GLU A 90 40.07 -7.68 -19.67
N GLY A 91 39.26 -8.10 -20.64
CA GLY A 91 39.30 -7.55 -22.00
C GLY A 91 38.96 -6.06 -22.07
N LEU A 92 38.02 -5.59 -21.25
CA LEU A 92 37.65 -4.17 -21.14
C LEU A 92 38.75 -3.36 -20.43
N GLU A 93 39.34 -3.90 -19.38
CA GLU A 93 40.43 -3.26 -18.63
C GLU A 93 41.66 -3.06 -19.51
N GLN A 94 42.10 -4.09 -20.25
CA GLN A 94 43.23 -3.99 -21.19
C GLN A 94 42.98 -2.94 -22.29
N ALA A 95 41.75 -2.88 -22.81
CA ALA A 95 41.36 -1.85 -23.79
C ALA A 95 41.40 -0.43 -23.18
N SER A 96 41.12 -0.30 -21.88
CA SER A 96 41.18 0.96 -21.15
C SER A 96 42.61 1.40 -20.81
N GLU A 97 43.51 0.47 -20.49
CA GLU A 97 44.91 0.80 -20.16
C GLU A 97 45.69 1.29 -21.39
N SER A 98 45.33 0.74 -22.55
CA SER A 98 45.81 1.16 -23.87
C SER A 98 45.45 2.63 -24.21
N PHE A 99 44.61 3.28 -23.40
CA PHE A 99 44.16 4.66 -23.55
C PHE A 99 45.13 5.70 -22.94
N ASN A 100 46.26 5.30 -22.35
CA ASN A 100 47.09 6.20 -21.55
C ASN A 100 48.46 6.55 -22.16
N PRO A 101 48.57 7.51 -23.10
CA PRO A 101 49.79 8.26 -23.30
C PRO A 101 49.83 9.43 -22.29
N SER A 102 50.93 9.50 -21.57
CA SER A 102 51.32 10.46 -20.54
C SER A 102 51.14 11.94 -20.94
N GLY A 103 50.67 12.77 -20.00
CA GLY A 103 50.58 14.22 -20.18
C GLY A 103 49.81 14.95 -19.09
N LYS A 104 50.38 15.01 -17.88
CA LYS A 104 49.85 15.77 -16.73
C LYS A 104 50.02 17.27 -16.98
N LYS A 105 48.93 18.04 -16.93
CA LYS A 105 48.76 19.35 -16.22
C LYS A 105 47.62 20.26 -16.73
N SER A 106 46.90 19.95 -17.81
CA SER A 106 45.76 20.78 -18.29
C SER A 106 44.35 20.21 -18.04
N LYS A 107 44.22 19.03 -17.42
CA LYS A 107 42.94 18.29 -17.32
C LYS A 107 41.92 18.84 -16.32
N ARG A 108 42.32 19.57 -15.27
CA ARG A 108 41.37 20.02 -14.22
C ARG A 108 40.37 21.08 -14.70
N LEU A 109 40.79 21.99 -15.59
CA LEU A 109 39.93 23.07 -16.09
C LEU A 109 38.98 22.60 -17.20
N ARG A 110 39.40 21.66 -18.06
CA ARG A 110 38.53 21.04 -19.07
C ARG A 110 37.51 20.07 -18.45
N LEU A 111 37.87 19.35 -17.38
CA LEU A 111 36.95 18.45 -16.67
C LEU A 111 35.78 19.23 -16.03
N LEU A 112 36.03 20.42 -15.45
CA LEU A 112 34.99 21.26 -14.85
C LEU A 112 33.98 21.78 -15.90
N LEU A 113 34.45 22.17 -17.08
CA LEU A 113 33.57 22.63 -18.16
C LEU A 113 32.74 21.50 -18.79
N ILE A 114 33.30 20.30 -18.91
CA ILE A 114 32.56 19.13 -19.42
C ILE A 114 31.52 18.65 -18.41
N VAL A 115 31.82 18.66 -17.10
CA VAL A 115 30.84 18.30 -16.06
C VAL A 115 29.70 19.31 -16.00
N ALA A 116 29.98 20.61 -16.11
CA ALA A 116 28.93 21.64 -16.15
C ALA A 116 28.04 21.52 -17.40
N ALA A 117 28.61 21.31 -18.58
CA ALA A 117 27.84 21.08 -19.80
C ALA A 117 27.03 19.77 -19.75
N SER A 118 27.57 18.72 -19.13
CA SER A 118 26.89 17.43 -18.94
C SER A 118 25.72 17.55 -17.96
N LEU A 119 25.84 18.36 -16.90
CA LEU A 119 24.76 18.63 -15.95
C LEU A 119 23.62 19.45 -16.59
N VAL A 120 23.94 20.40 -17.45
CA VAL A 120 22.93 21.17 -18.21
C VAL A 120 22.24 20.28 -19.26
N LEU A 121 22.97 19.39 -19.92
CA LEU A 121 22.39 18.41 -20.85
C LEU A 121 21.58 17.31 -20.15
N LEU A 122 21.98 16.88 -18.95
CA LEU A 122 21.22 15.95 -18.12
C LEU A 122 19.96 16.60 -17.53
N ALA A 123 20.02 17.88 -17.15
CA ALA A 123 18.85 18.63 -16.70
C ALA A 123 17.90 18.92 -17.87
N GLY A 124 18.42 19.32 -19.03
CA GLY A 124 17.63 19.55 -20.25
C GLY A 124 17.03 18.27 -20.82
N GLY A 125 17.80 17.19 -20.87
CA GLY A 125 17.35 15.86 -21.26
C GLY A 125 16.35 15.28 -20.26
N GLY A 126 16.59 15.46 -18.96
CA GLY A 126 15.65 15.10 -17.89
C GLY A 126 14.34 15.87 -18.00
N LEU A 127 14.38 17.19 -18.25
CA LEU A 127 13.21 18.02 -18.50
C LEU A 127 12.48 17.64 -19.79
N TYR A 128 13.21 17.31 -20.85
CA TYR A 128 12.64 16.89 -22.13
C TYR A 128 11.99 15.51 -22.02
N PHE A 129 12.63 14.54 -21.38
CA PHE A 129 12.05 13.23 -21.08
C PHE A 129 10.90 13.31 -20.08
N TYR A 130 10.97 14.21 -19.10
CA TYR A 130 9.87 14.47 -18.18
C TYR A 130 8.67 15.08 -18.92
N LYS A 131 8.91 16.03 -19.84
CA LYS A 131 7.87 16.60 -20.71
C LYS A 131 7.30 15.55 -21.67
N LEU A 132 8.13 14.71 -22.28
CA LEU A 132 7.68 13.59 -23.12
C LEU A 132 6.92 12.53 -22.33
N LYS A 133 7.31 12.26 -21.08
CA LYS A 133 6.59 11.36 -20.18
C LYS A 133 5.25 11.98 -19.80
N LEU A 134 5.20 13.28 -19.50
CA LEU A 134 3.96 14.01 -19.26
C LEU A 134 3.07 14.04 -20.50
N ASP A 135 3.60 14.29 -21.69
CA ASP A 135 2.85 14.30 -22.96
C ASP A 135 2.36 12.90 -23.33
N ARG A 136 3.15 11.84 -23.06
CA ARG A 136 2.73 10.46 -23.24
C ARG A 136 1.69 10.03 -22.20
N LEU A 137 1.82 10.48 -20.94
CA LEU A 137 0.82 10.24 -19.90
C LEU A 137 -0.47 11.02 -20.20
N ALA A 138 -0.37 12.24 -20.69
CA ALA A 138 -1.51 13.06 -21.11
C ALA A 138 -2.19 12.46 -22.35
N LYS A 139 -1.42 12.00 -23.34
CA LYS A 139 -1.96 11.28 -24.51
C LYS A 139 -2.50 9.90 -24.14
N ALA A 140 -1.91 9.18 -23.20
CA ALA A 140 -2.43 7.91 -22.68
C ALA A 140 -3.70 8.11 -21.85
N ALA A 141 -3.78 9.18 -21.06
CA ALA A 141 -4.98 9.59 -20.33
C ALA A 141 -6.07 10.15 -21.26
N ALA A 142 -5.70 10.70 -22.42
CA ALA A 142 -6.65 11.12 -23.47
C ALA A 142 -7.06 9.96 -24.40
N ALA A 143 -6.23 8.91 -24.54
CA ALA A 143 -6.49 7.73 -25.36
C ALA A 143 -7.23 6.63 -24.59
N ALA A 144 -7.06 6.55 -23.27
CA ALA A 144 -8.07 6.00 -22.40
C ALA A 144 -9.25 6.99 -22.46
N GLY A 145 -10.29 6.67 -23.23
CA GLY A 145 -11.58 7.35 -23.06
C GLY A 145 -11.96 7.33 -21.56
N PRO A 146 -12.86 8.21 -21.08
CA PRO A 146 -13.19 8.23 -19.66
C PRO A 146 -13.64 6.82 -19.27
N ALA A 147 -12.78 6.08 -18.56
CA ALA A 147 -13.22 4.94 -17.80
C ALA A 147 -14.39 5.48 -16.99
N ASP A 148 -15.59 4.87 -17.07
CA ASP A 148 -16.78 5.38 -16.37
C ASP A 148 -16.32 5.85 -14.98
N ASP A 149 -16.25 7.18 -14.78
CA ASP A 149 -15.63 7.75 -13.58
C ASP A 149 -16.28 7.11 -12.34
N SER A 150 -17.56 6.75 -12.48
CA SER A 150 -18.34 6.03 -11.48
C SER A 150 -17.85 4.60 -11.22
N ALA A 151 -17.42 3.83 -12.23
CA ALA A 151 -16.87 2.48 -12.06
C ALA A 151 -15.48 2.51 -11.41
N THR A 152 -14.63 3.45 -11.82
CA THR A 152 -13.31 3.66 -11.20
C THR A 152 -13.44 4.08 -9.74
N LEU A 153 -14.34 5.01 -9.43
CA LEU A 153 -14.63 5.43 -8.05
C LEU A 153 -15.20 4.29 -7.21
N ARG A 154 -16.06 3.44 -7.78
CA ARG A 154 -16.60 2.25 -7.11
C ARG A 154 -15.49 1.25 -6.74
N HIS A 155 -14.59 0.96 -7.68
CA HIS A 155 -13.45 0.06 -7.43
C HIS A 155 -12.56 0.58 -6.29
N LEU A 156 -12.17 1.86 -6.35
CA LEU A 156 -11.36 2.48 -5.29
C LEU A 156 -12.06 2.50 -3.93
N TYR A 157 -13.39 2.69 -3.92
CA TYR A 157 -14.20 2.61 -2.71
C TYR A 157 -14.18 1.18 -2.12
N GLU A 158 -14.33 0.15 -2.96
CA GLU A 158 -14.29 -1.25 -2.54
C GLU A 158 -12.93 -1.64 -1.98
N GLU A 159 -11.83 -1.25 -2.64
CA GLU A 159 -10.47 -1.46 -2.14
C GLU A 159 -10.26 -0.82 -0.77
N ALA A 160 -10.65 0.45 -0.61
CA ALA A 160 -10.53 1.16 0.67
C ALA A 160 -11.35 0.50 1.79
N ARG A 161 -12.48 -0.10 1.45
CA ARG A 161 -13.32 -0.88 2.39
C ARG A 161 -12.60 -2.13 2.86
N LEU A 162 -11.95 -2.85 1.95
CA LEU A 162 -11.15 -4.04 2.27
C LEU A 162 -9.89 -3.67 3.08
N GLU A 163 -9.27 -2.52 2.82
CA GLU A 163 -8.18 -2.01 3.65
C GLU A 163 -8.61 -1.77 5.10
N LEU A 164 -9.81 -1.22 5.30
CA LEU A 164 -10.39 -1.02 6.63
C LEU A 164 -10.57 -2.36 7.35
N VAL A 165 -11.13 -3.38 6.68
CA VAL A 165 -11.25 -4.75 7.22
C VAL A 165 -9.89 -5.35 7.58
N ALA A 166 -8.87 -5.08 6.77
CA ALA A 166 -7.49 -5.52 7.01
C ALA A 166 -6.78 -4.76 8.15
N GLY A 167 -7.43 -3.78 8.78
CA GLY A 167 -6.85 -2.98 9.86
C GLY A 167 -5.98 -1.81 9.39
N LYS A 168 -5.93 -1.51 8.08
CA LYS A 168 -5.16 -0.40 7.49
C LYS A 168 -5.95 0.92 7.55
N TYR A 169 -6.35 1.32 8.76
CA TYR A 169 -7.30 2.43 8.97
C TYR A 169 -6.81 3.77 8.42
N ASP A 170 -5.51 4.08 8.54
CA ASP A 170 -4.93 5.33 8.03
C ASP A 170 -4.99 5.41 6.50
N SER A 171 -4.66 4.31 5.81
CA SER A 171 -4.77 4.20 4.35
C SER A 171 -6.22 4.36 3.89
N ALA A 172 -7.12 3.56 4.47
CA ALA A 172 -8.55 3.61 4.16
C ALA A 172 -9.15 5.01 4.39
N ARG A 173 -8.84 5.67 5.51
CA ARG A 173 -9.30 7.03 5.81
C ARG A 173 -8.83 8.04 4.76
N ASN A 174 -7.55 8.01 4.40
CA ASN A 174 -6.99 8.93 3.42
C ASN A 174 -7.69 8.75 2.06
N THR A 175 -7.92 7.50 1.65
CA THR A 175 -8.65 7.17 0.43
C THR A 175 -10.10 7.63 0.48
N PHE A 176 -10.85 7.35 1.55
CA PHE A 176 -12.23 7.82 1.66
C PHE A 176 -12.35 9.35 1.71
N THR A 177 -11.37 10.04 2.33
CA THR A 177 -11.33 11.51 2.31
C THR A 177 -11.19 12.05 0.90
N ARG A 178 -10.27 11.49 0.11
CA ARG A 178 -10.10 11.85 -1.30
C ARG A 178 -11.34 11.53 -2.13
N LEU A 179 -11.85 10.31 -2.02
CA LEU A 179 -13.04 9.87 -2.75
C LEU A 179 -14.29 10.69 -2.42
N ALA A 180 -14.44 11.19 -1.19
CA ALA A 180 -15.56 12.04 -0.82
C ALA A 180 -15.58 13.37 -1.62
N ASN A 181 -14.41 13.87 -2.03
CA ASN A 181 -14.29 15.06 -2.86
C ASN A 181 -14.48 14.76 -4.35
N GLU A 182 -14.07 13.58 -4.81
CA GLU A 182 -14.19 13.17 -6.22
C GLU A 182 -15.60 12.66 -6.57
N ALA A 183 -16.28 11.99 -5.65
CA ALA A 183 -17.61 11.40 -5.85
C ALA A 183 -18.77 12.40 -5.65
N GLN A 184 -18.52 13.71 -5.80
CA GLN A 184 -19.58 14.71 -5.66
C GLN A 184 -20.70 14.43 -6.66
N ASN A 185 -21.95 14.53 -6.20
CA ASN A 185 -23.15 14.20 -6.96
C ASN A 185 -23.27 12.73 -7.42
N LYS A 186 -22.41 11.82 -6.95
CA LYS A 186 -22.48 10.37 -7.26
C LYS A 186 -23.20 9.63 -6.13
N GLN A 187 -24.52 9.75 -6.06
CA GLN A 187 -25.33 9.03 -5.07
C GLN A 187 -25.73 7.63 -5.59
N PRO A 188 -25.82 6.61 -4.71
CA PRO A 188 -25.61 6.63 -3.26
C PRO A 188 -24.13 6.48 -2.81
N LEU A 189 -23.19 6.37 -3.76
CA LEU A 189 -21.77 6.10 -3.48
C LEU A 189 -21.14 7.14 -2.55
N LEU A 190 -21.45 8.42 -2.73
CA LEU A 190 -20.94 9.51 -1.87
C LEU A 190 -21.33 9.30 -0.40
N ASN A 191 -22.57 8.93 -0.13
CA ASN A 191 -23.03 8.66 1.24
C ASN A 191 -22.34 7.43 1.84
N TRP A 192 -22.12 6.39 1.05
CA TRP A 192 -21.32 5.23 1.46
C TRP A 192 -19.89 5.62 1.82
N ILE A 193 -19.24 6.44 0.99
CA ILE A 193 -17.88 6.94 1.24
C ILE A 193 -17.83 7.74 2.54
N ARG A 194 -18.77 8.67 2.75
CA ARG A 194 -18.82 9.50 3.97
C ARG A 194 -19.00 8.65 5.24
N LEU A 195 -19.91 7.67 5.18
CA LEU A 195 -20.15 6.73 6.29
C LEU A 195 -18.86 5.94 6.64
N HIS A 196 -18.17 5.40 5.63
CA HIS A 196 -16.95 4.63 5.81
C HIS A 196 -15.75 5.49 6.22
N ARG A 197 -15.67 6.74 5.77
CA ARG A 197 -14.70 7.72 6.28
C ARG A 197 -14.90 7.95 7.78
N GLY A 198 -16.15 8.10 8.22
CA GLY A 198 -16.48 8.23 9.64
C GLY A 198 -16.06 6.99 10.44
N LEU A 199 -16.38 5.80 9.94
CA LEU A 199 -15.99 4.53 10.56
C LEU A 199 -14.47 4.35 10.63
N ALA A 200 -13.73 4.64 9.55
CA ALA A 200 -12.27 4.55 9.52
C ALA A 200 -11.61 5.46 10.57
N ASN A 201 -12.14 6.69 10.72
CA ASN A 201 -11.69 7.60 11.77
C ASN A 201 -12.00 7.05 13.17
N LEU A 202 -13.20 6.52 13.42
CA LEU A 202 -13.54 5.94 14.72
C LEU A 202 -12.68 4.75 15.09
N LEU A 203 -12.45 3.82 14.16
CA LEU A 203 -11.60 2.65 14.38
C LEU A 203 -10.16 3.04 14.74
N ARG A 204 -9.70 4.18 14.23
CA ARG A 204 -8.39 4.75 14.57
C ARG A 204 -8.36 5.49 15.92
N GLY A 205 -9.53 5.85 16.47
CA GLY A 205 -9.68 6.69 17.67
C GLY A 205 -9.78 8.19 17.37
N TYR A 206 -9.96 8.58 16.11
CA TYR A 206 -10.07 9.98 15.67
C TYR A 206 -11.53 10.45 15.74
N THR A 207 -12.04 10.59 16.97
CA THR A 207 -13.46 10.85 17.25
C THR A 207 -13.95 12.20 16.69
N THR A 208 -13.12 13.23 16.67
CA THR A 208 -13.46 14.55 16.10
C THR A 208 -13.69 14.46 14.59
N GLN A 209 -12.75 13.87 13.85
CA GLN A 209 -12.84 13.69 12.40
C GLN A 209 -13.96 12.73 12.01
N ALA A 210 -14.18 11.70 12.81
CA ALA A 210 -15.33 10.82 12.66
C ALA A 210 -16.65 11.58 12.77
N ARG A 211 -16.81 12.38 13.84
CA ARG A 211 -18.01 13.19 14.05
C ARG A 211 -18.25 14.16 12.89
N GLN A 212 -17.19 14.81 12.39
CA GLN A 212 -17.31 15.68 11.22
C GLN A 212 -17.88 14.92 10.01
N ALA A 213 -17.38 13.72 9.72
CA ALA A 213 -17.88 12.92 8.61
C ALA A 213 -19.36 12.51 8.77
N PHE A 214 -19.81 12.19 9.99
CA PHE A 214 -21.20 11.88 10.26
C PHE A 214 -22.10 13.13 10.24
N VAL A 215 -21.63 14.30 10.69
CA VAL A 215 -22.35 15.58 10.56
C VAL A 215 -22.55 15.94 9.09
N GLU A 216 -21.54 15.77 8.24
CA GLU A 216 -21.67 15.97 6.79
C GLU A 216 -22.70 15.02 6.15
N LEU A 217 -22.77 13.77 6.63
CA LEU A 217 -23.75 12.79 6.16
C LEU A 217 -25.17 13.11 6.64
N GLU A 218 -25.34 13.52 7.89
CA GLU A 218 -26.63 13.93 8.46
C GLU A 218 -27.17 15.18 7.75
N ASN A 219 -26.33 16.21 7.60
CA ASN A 219 -26.70 17.47 6.97
C ASN A 219 -27.05 17.32 5.48
N ALA A 220 -26.52 16.28 4.81
CA ALA A 220 -26.86 15.99 3.42
C ALA A 220 -28.31 15.52 3.25
N GLY A 221 -28.94 15.02 4.33
CA GLY A 221 -30.30 14.50 4.29
C GLY A 221 -30.46 13.26 3.39
N PRO A 222 -31.71 12.88 3.07
CA PRO A 222 -31.97 11.77 2.16
C PRO A 222 -31.48 12.11 0.75
N PHE A 223 -30.68 11.22 0.14
CA PHE A 223 -30.10 11.47 -1.18
C PHE A 223 -31.09 11.34 -2.34
N SER A 224 -32.25 10.75 -2.09
CA SER A 224 -33.31 10.49 -3.07
C SER A 224 -34.67 10.53 -2.39
N THR A 225 -35.69 10.96 -3.12
CA THR A 225 -37.10 10.94 -2.69
C THR A 225 -37.88 9.80 -3.33
N LYS A 226 -37.23 8.97 -4.16
CA LYS A 226 -37.88 7.86 -4.86
C LYS A 226 -38.24 6.74 -3.86
N PRO A 227 -39.43 6.12 -3.98
CA PRO A 227 -39.85 5.06 -3.07
C PRO A 227 -38.86 3.88 -2.99
N GLU A 228 -38.26 3.49 -4.12
CA GLU A 228 -37.28 2.41 -4.20
C GLU A 228 -35.97 2.69 -3.43
N ASP A 229 -35.62 3.97 -3.26
CA ASP A 229 -34.41 4.39 -2.53
C ASP A 229 -34.68 4.66 -1.04
N ALA A 230 -35.95 4.70 -0.62
CA ALA A 230 -36.36 5.20 0.69
C ALA A 230 -35.68 4.46 1.85
N VAL A 231 -35.51 3.14 1.74
CA VAL A 231 -34.83 2.32 2.77
C VAL A 231 -33.38 2.76 2.94
N LEU A 232 -32.64 2.88 1.84
CA LEU A 232 -31.22 3.24 1.87
C LEU A 232 -31.01 4.72 2.23
N ALA A 233 -31.87 5.61 1.73
CA ALA A 233 -31.82 7.03 2.05
C ALA A 233 -32.08 7.27 3.55
N ASN A 234 -33.10 6.62 4.11
CA ASN A 234 -33.38 6.70 5.54
C ASN A 234 -32.28 6.07 6.39
N PHE A 235 -31.71 4.95 5.95
CA PHE A 235 -30.59 4.31 6.65
C PHE A 235 -29.43 5.28 6.88
N PHE A 236 -29.00 6.01 5.85
CA PHE A 236 -27.88 6.96 6.00
C PHE A 236 -28.18 8.06 7.01
N VAL A 237 -29.35 8.68 6.90
CA VAL A 237 -29.75 9.80 7.77
C VAL A 237 -29.88 9.35 9.21
N GLN A 238 -30.58 8.23 9.46
CA GLN A 238 -30.80 7.73 10.82
C GLN A 238 -29.48 7.24 11.44
N THR A 239 -28.66 6.52 10.68
CA THR A 239 -27.34 6.08 11.18
C THR A 239 -26.49 7.29 11.53
N ALA A 240 -26.41 8.31 10.67
CA ALA A 240 -25.64 9.51 10.93
C ALA A 240 -26.12 10.27 12.19
N ARG A 241 -27.45 10.43 12.35
CA ARG A 241 -28.06 11.00 13.55
C ARG A 241 -27.66 10.25 14.82
N THR A 242 -27.79 8.93 14.82
CA THR A 242 -27.40 8.09 15.95
C THR A 242 -25.89 8.19 16.23
N MET A 243 -25.06 8.26 15.20
CA MET A 243 -23.61 8.44 15.37
C MET A 243 -23.25 9.80 15.98
N ASN A 244 -23.97 10.87 15.63
CA ASN A 244 -23.78 12.22 16.14
C ASN A 244 -24.41 12.47 17.51
N ALA A 245 -25.40 11.66 17.91
CA ALA A 245 -26.04 11.75 19.21
C ALA A 245 -25.03 11.59 20.36
N GLN A 246 -25.29 12.25 21.48
CA GLN A 246 -24.50 12.09 22.70
C GLN A 246 -24.81 10.75 23.37
N GLY A 247 -23.82 10.17 24.05
CA GLY A 247 -23.96 8.91 24.77
C GLY A 247 -23.81 7.67 23.89
N THR A 248 -24.05 6.52 24.54
CA THR A 248 -23.97 5.18 23.94
C THR A 248 -25.29 4.81 23.28
N VAL A 249 -25.24 3.84 22.36
CA VAL A 249 -26.43 3.38 21.63
C VAL A 249 -26.91 2.10 22.32
N PRO A 250 -28.04 2.10 23.06
CA PRO A 250 -28.47 0.92 23.80
C PRO A 250 -28.62 -0.27 22.85
N ALA A 251 -28.00 -1.40 23.20
CA ALA A 251 -28.19 -2.63 22.44
C ALA A 251 -29.68 -3.01 22.46
N GLY A 252 -30.30 -3.10 21.28
CA GLY A 252 -31.71 -3.47 21.16
C GLY A 252 -31.95 -4.91 21.63
N ILE A 253 -33.16 -5.22 22.10
CA ILE A 253 -33.54 -6.59 22.43
C ILE A 253 -33.88 -7.31 21.12
N GLY A 254 -32.97 -8.14 20.61
CA GLY A 254 -33.31 -9.29 19.75
C GLY A 254 -33.80 -9.05 18.32
N ALA A 255 -33.84 -7.83 17.79
CA ALA A 255 -34.18 -7.64 16.37
C ALA A 255 -32.95 -7.90 15.50
N VAL A 256 -32.86 -9.13 14.95
CA VAL A 256 -31.89 -9.44 13.89
C VAL A 256 -32.21 -8.54 12.69
N PRO A 257 -31.23 -7.77 12.17
CA PRO A 257 -31.44 -6.94 10.99
C PRO A 257 -31.94 -7.76 9.81
N ASP A 258 -32.82 -7.18 9.00
CA ASP A 258 -33.25 -7.75 7.73
C ASP A 258 -32.01 -8.05 6.85
N PRO A 259 -31.80 -9.31 6.40
CA PRO A 259 -30.73 -9.70 5.48
C PRO A 259 -30.60 -8.83 4.22
N GLN A 260 -31.70 -8.31 3.70
CA GLN A 260 -31.72 -7.51 2.47
C GLN A 260 -31.55 -6.01 2.72
N SER A 261 -30.94 -5.64 3.85
CA SER A 261 -30.99 -4.28 4.34
C SER A 261 -29.67 -3.86 5.04
N PRO A 262 -29.28 -2.58 4.98
CA PRO A 262 -27.94 -2.14 5.41
C PRO A 262 -27.76 -2.02 6.94
N GLN A 263 -28.80 -2.24 7.75
CA GLN A 263 -28.83 -2.00 9.20
C GLN A 263 -27.84 -2.88 9.96
N ALA A 264 -27.47 -4.04 9.42
CA ALA A 264 -26.39 -4.85 9.98
C ALA A 264 -25.09 -4.03 10.12
N LEU A 265 -24.75 -3.22 9.12
CA LEU A 265 -23.57 -2.36 9.21
C LEU A 265 -23.74 -1.27 10.27
N ALA A 266 -24.95 -0.73 10.47
CA ALA A 266 -25.18 0.25 11.55
C ALA A 266 -24.89 -0.33 12.94
N LEU A 267 -25.23 -1.60 13.22
CA LEU A 267 -24.85 -2.26 14.48
C LEU A 267 -23.34 -2.23 14.70
N PHE A 268 -22.55 -2.49 13.65
CA PHE A 268 -21.10 -2.41 13.73
C PHE A 268 -20.61 -0.98 14.00
N LEU A 269 -21.17 0.03 13.33
CA LEU A 269 -20.82 1.44 13.59
C LEU A 269 -21.14 1.85 15.04
N PHE A 270 -22.32 1.50 15.53
CA PHE A 270 -22.77 1.81 16.90
C PHE A 270 -21.89 1.13 17.93
N ALA A 271 -21.53 -0.14 17.71
CA ALA A 271 -20.60 -0.84 18.57
C ALA A 271 -19.24 -0.13 18.64
N VAL A 272 -18.68 0.29 17.50
CA VAL A 272 -17.39 0.98 17.47
C VAL A 272 -17.50 2.34 18.17
N LYS A 273 -18.60 3.07 18.00
CA LYS A 273 -18.89 4.31 18.74
C LYS A 273 -18.84 4.08 20.25
N ASP A 274 -19.54 3.06 20.74
CA ASP A 274 -19.62 2.77 22.18
C ASP A 274 -18.30 2.24 22.73
N TRP A 275 -17.56 1.49 21.91
CA TRP A 275 -16.20 1.06 22.24
C TRP A 275 -15.26 2.25 22.45
N GLN A 276 -15.35 3.29 21.61
CA GLN A 276 -14.57 4.52 21.79
C GLN A 276 -15.00 5.31 23.04
N GLN A 277 -16.25 5.12 23.51
CA GLN A 277 -16.75 5.68 24.77
C GLN A 277 -16.38 4.83 25.99
N SER A 278 -15.66 3.71 25.81
CA SER A 278 -15.27 2.75 26.84
C SER A 278 -16.43 1.94 27.44
N ASP A 279 -17.61 1.98 26.83
CA ASP A 279 -18.72 1.08 27.19
C ASP A 279 -18.56 -0.23 26.43
N PHE A 280 -17.56 -1.01 26.84
CA PHE A 280 -17.19 -2.25 26.16
C PHE A 280 -18.27 -3.33 26.25
N ALA A 281 -19.08 -3.31 27.31
CA ALA A 281 -20.15 -4.28 27.50
C ALA A 281 -21.29 -4.06 26.50
N ASN A 282 -21.77 -2.81 26.37
CA ASN A 282 -22.80 -2.49 25.40
C ASN A 282 -22.28 -2.64 23.96
N ALA A 283 -21.05 -2.19 23.69
CA ALA A 283 -20.40 -2.42 22.40
C ALA A 283 -20.32 -3.91 22.03
N ALA A 284 -19.96 -4.77 22.97
CA ALA A 284 -19.92 -6.21 22.75
C ALA A 284 -21.31 -6.80 22.45
N ALA A 285 -22.36 -6.33 23.11
CA ALA A 285 -23.73 -6.76 22.82
C ALA A 285 -24.15 -6.40 21.38
N LEU A 286 -23.85 -5.18 20.93
CA LEU A 286 -24.08 -4.75 19.54
C LEU A 286 -23.26 -5.58 18.54
N LEU A 287 -22.00 -5.89 18.85
CA LEU A 287 -21.14 -6.74 18.01
C LEU A 287 -21.64 -8.18 17.92
N GLN A 288 -22.23 -8.72 18.99
CA GLN A 288 -22.85 -10.04 18.96
C GLN A 288 -24.07 -10.05 18.03
N GLN A 289 -24.93 -9.03 18.10
CA GLN A 289 -26.05 -8.88 17.17
C GLN A 289 -25.57 -8.76 15.72
N PHE A 290 -24.51 -7.97 15.49
CA PHE A 290 -23.88 -7.87 14.18
C PHE A 290 -23.33 -9.22 13.70
N ALA A 291 -22.65 -9.98 14.56
CA ALA A 291 -22.08 -11.28 14.21
C ALA A 291 -23.17 -12.30 13.82
N LEU A 292 -24.34 -12.24 14.46
CA LEU A 292 -25.49 -13.09 14.18
C LEU A 292 -26.29 -12.66 12.94
N SER A 293 -26.11 -11.43 12.46
CA SER A 293 -26.80 -10.96 11.25
C SER A 293 -26.31 -11.71 9.99
N GLU A 294 -27.18 -11.89 9.00
CA GLU A 294 -26.85 -12.57 7.75
C GLU A 294 -27.13 -11.68 6.51
N PRO A 295 -26.39 -10.57 6.30
CA PRO A 295 -26.57 -9.73 5.13
C PRO A 295 -26.45 -10.52 3.83
N ALA A 296 -27.36 -10.27 2.89
CA ALA A 296 -27.50 -10.97 1.63
C ALA A 296 -27.73 -9.99 0.47
N GLY A 297 -27.83 -10.52 -0.76
CA GLY A 297 -28.07 -9.71 -1.96
C GLY A 297 -27.04 -8.59 -2.13
N ALA A 298 -27.53 -7.36 -2.37
CA ALA A 298 -26.71 -6.16 -2.55
C ALA A 298 -25.89 -5.76 -1.31
N TYR A 299 -26.22 -6.30 -0.13
CA TYR A 299 -25.57 -5.98 1.15
C TYR A 299 -24.68 -7.11 1.67
N ARG A 300 -24.49 -8.18 0.89
CA ARG A 300 -23.65 -9.34 1.27
C ARG A 300 -22.23 -8.93 1.68
N TRP A 301 -21.68 -7.89 1.08
CA TRP A 301 -20.35 -7.36 1.39
C TRP A 301 -20.18 -6.92 2.85
N ILE A 302 -21.26 -6.63 3.58
CA ILE A 302 -21.21 -6.29 5.01
C ILE A 302 -20.59 -7.45 5.82
N ASN A 303 -20.71 -8.70 5.35
CA ASN A 303 -20.08 -9.86 5.98
C ASN A 303 -18.55 -9.74 6.07
N ASP A 304 -17.90 -8.94 5.22
CA ASP A 304 -16.45 -8.72 5.26
C ASP A 304 -15.99 -8.11 6.58
N TYR A 305 -16.88 -7.46 7.33
CA TYR A 305 -16.59 -6.86 8.64
C TYR A 305 -16.66 -7.85 9.80
N LYS A 306 -17.24 -9.04 9.60
CA LYS A 306 -17.39 -10.05 10.66
C LYS A 306 -16.06 -10.45 11.32
N PRO A 307 -14.96 -10.70 10.57
CA PRO A 307 -13.67 -10.98 11.18
C PRO A 307 -13.18 -9.86 12.10
N LEU A 308 -13.39 -8.60 11.73
CA LEU A 308 -13.01 -7.46 12.58
C LEU A 308 -13.86 -7.40 13.85
N ALA A 309 -15.18 -7.61 13.75
CA ALA A 309 -16.06 -7.71 14.92
C ALA A 309 -15.65 -8.83 15.88
N GLN A 310 -15.19 -9.98 15.36
CA GLN A 310 -14.70 -11.08 16.19
C GLN A 310 -13.44 -10.71 16.97
N LYS A 311 -12.56 -9.86 16.43
CA LYS A 311 -11.39 -9.34 17.18
C LYS A 311 -11.84 -8.52 18.40
N PHE A 312 -12.81 -7.61 18.21
CA PHE A 312 -13.38 -6.84 19.32
C PHE A 312 -14.01 -7.74 20.39
N LEU A 313 -14.80 -8.74 19.99
CA LEU A 313 -15.42 -9.71 20.90
C LEU A 313 -14.38 -10.58 21.63
N SER A 314 -13.30 -10.96 20.95
CA SER A 314 -12.18 -11.68 21.57
C SER A 314 -11.49 -10.83 22.63
N ASP A 315 -11.17 -9.59 22.31
CA ASP A 315 -10.52 -8.67 23.24
C ASP A 315 -11.41 -8.33 24.44
N TYR A 316 -12.72 -8.17 24.21
CA TYR A 316 -13.67 -7.98 25.31
C TYR A 316 -13.73 -9.19 26.24
N ARG A 317 -13.68 -10.42 25.72
CA ARG A 317 -13.60 -11.63 26.57
C ARG A 317 -12.35 -11.64 27.44
N VAL A 318 -11.20 -11.23 26.90
CA VAL A 318 -9.96 -11.07 27.67
C VAL A 318 -10.15 -10.04 28.80
N TYR A 319 -10.80 -8.92 28.50
CA TYR A 319 -11.08 -7.87 29.48
C TYR A 319 -12.01 -8.33 30.60
N VAL A 320 -13.12 -8.99 30.27
CA VAL A 320 -14.08 -9.54 31.24
C VAL A 320 -13.42 -10.59 32.12
N GLU A 321 -12.60 -11.47 31.53
CA GLU A 321 -11.88 -12.49 32.29
C GLU A 321 -10.88 -11.85 33.26
N TRP A 322 -10.16 -10.83 32.83
CA TRP A 322 -9.28 -10.08 33.72
C TRP A 322 -10.06 -9.40 34.86
N LYS A 323 -11.24 -8.82 34.58
CA LYS A 323 -12.08 -8.15 35.59
C LYS A 323 -12.61 -9.09 36.68
N LYS A 324 -12.55 -10.41 36.51
CA LYS A 324 -12.89 -11.38 37.59
C LYS A 324 -11.84 -11.45 38.70
N ASN A 325 -10.62 -10.95 38.46
CA ASN A 325 -9.60 -10.91 39.51
C ASN A 325 -10.08 -10.03 40.68
N PRO A 326 -9.71 -10.38 41.93
CA PRO A 326 -9.95 -9.52 43.09
C PRO A 326 -9.46 -8.10 42.80
N GLN A 327 -10.17 -7.09 43.30
CA GLN A 327 -9.79 -5.68 43.13
C GLN A 327 -9.34 -5.04 44.46
N ASP A 328 -9.56 -5.75 45.56
CA ASP A 328 -9.13 -5.38 46.91
C ASP A 328 -8.01 -6.32 47.34
N PHE A 329 -6.77 -5.86 47.17
CA PHE A 329 -5.57 -6.62 47.50
C PHE A 329 -5.05 -6.23 48.87
N LYS A 330 -4.72 -7.21 49.71
CA LYS A 330 -4.26 -7.04 51.09
C LYS A 330 -2.74 -7.03 51.22
N THR A 331 -2.03 -7.69 50.33
CA THR A 331 -0.56 -7.83 50.38
C THR A 331 0.11 -7.27 49.13
N THR A 332 1.40 -6.92 49.24
CA THR A 332 2.20 -6.53 48.06
C THR A 332 2.31 -7.67 47.04
N GLN A 333 2.45 -8.91 47.50
CA GLN A 333 2.51 -10.11 46.65
C GLN A 333 1.24 -10.31 45.82
N GLU A 334 0.06 -10.05 46.40
CA GLU A 334 -1.21 -10.11 45.66
C GLU A 334 -1.27 -9.08 44.53
N ILE A 335 -0.83 -7.83 44.79
CA ILE A 335 -0.82 -6.78 43.78
C ILE A 335 0.20 -7.11 42.66
N GLU A 336 1.37 -7.61 43.00
CA GLU A 336 2.38 -8.04 42.01
C GLU A 336 1.84 -9.17 41.12
N LYS A 337 1.15 -10.15 41.70
CA LYS A 337 0.48 -11.21 40.94
C LYS A 337 -0.60 -10.65 40.02
N ALA A 338 -1.40 -9.69 40.50
CA ALA A 338 -2.43 -9.04 39.69
C ALA A 338 -1.85 -8.20 38.54
N LEU A 339 -0.75 -7.47 38.77
CA LEU A 339 -0.01 -6.75 37.73
C LEU A 339 0.54 -7.70 36.65
N ALA A 340 1.13 -8.82 37.06
CA ALA A 340 1.60 -9.84 36.13
C ALA A 340 0.44 -10.41 35.28
N ALA A 341 -0.70 -10.72 35.91
CA ALA A 341 -1.89 -11.21 35.23
C ALA A 341 -2.50 -10.17 34.27
N LEU A 342 -2.55 -8.90 34.68
CA LEU A 342 -3.01 -7.78 33.84
C LEU A 342 -2.15 -7.64 32.58
N ARG A 343 -0.82 -7.60 32.73
CA ARG A 343 0.13 -7.51 31.60
C ARG A 343 0.00 -8.71 30.67
N ALA A 344 -0.13 -9.92 31.24
CA ALA A 344 -0.36 -11.13 30.46
C ALA A 344 -1.68 -11.08 29.68
N ALA A 345 -2.75 -10.53 30.26
CA ALA A 345 -4.02 -10.32 29.58
C ALA A 345 -3.91 -9.24 28.49
N GLN A 346 -3.26 -8.12 28.76
CA GLN A 346 -3.02 -7.05 27.80
C GLN A 346 -2.26 -7.54 26.56
N ASN A 347 -1.30 -8.45 26.72
CA ASN A 347 -0.56 -9.06 25.62
C ASN A 347 -1.40 -9.97 24.71
N LYS A 348 -2.59 -10.39 25.16
CA LYS A 348 -3.53 -11.20 24.36
C LYS A 348 -4.45 -10.34 23.48
N LEU A 349 -4.49 -9.02 23.69
CA LEU A 349 -5.34 -8.12 22.91
C LEU A 349 -4.87 -8.05 21.45
N GLN A 350 -5.81 -8.24 20.53
CA GLN A 350 -5.59 -8.22 19.09
C GLN A 350 -5.68 -6.81 18.51
N LEU A 351 -6.48 -5.95 19.12
CA LEU A 351 -6.70 -4.57 18.72
C LEU A 351 -5.91 -3.61 19.61
N LYS A 352 -5.47 -2.52 19.00
CA LYS A 352 -4.94 -1.35 19.72
C LYS A 352 -6.06 -0.35 19.96
N GLY A 353 -5.80 0.65 20.81
CA GLY A 353 -6.73 1.75 21.09
C GLY A 353 -7.44 1.59 22.44
N ARG A 354 -8.71 1.99 22.50
CA ARG A 354 -9.39 2.33 23.76
C ARG A 354 -9.35 1.27 24.86
N LEU A 355 -9.52 0.00 24.51
CA LEU A 355 -9.44 -1.08 25.50
C LEU A 355 -8.01 -1.29 26.00
N HIS A 356 -7.01 -1.17 25.12
CA HIS A 356 -5.61 -1.23 25.53
C HIS A 356 -5.24 -0.07 26.46
N ASP A 357 -5.82 1.11 26.24
CA ASP A 357 -5.67 2.26 27.15
C ASP A 357 -6.33 1.99 28.52
N ALA A 358 -7.52 1.38 28.55
CA ALA A 358 -8.16 0.95 29.79
C ALA A 358 -7.30 -0.04 30.60
N PHE A 359 -6.61 -0.98 29.93
CA PHE A 359 -5.64 -1.86 30.60
C PHE A 359 -4.45 -1.07 31.20
N LYS A 360 -3.94 -0.05 30.50
CA LYS A 360 -2.85 0.81 31.02
C LYS A 360 -3.29 1.64 32.23
N ASP A 361 -4.51 2.15 32.23
CA ASP A 361 -5.06 2.90 33.37
C ASP A 361 -5.13 2.00 34.61
N GLU A 362 -5.55 0.75 34.44
CA GLU A 362 -5.59 -0.25 35.52
C GLU A 362 -4.19 -0.66 35.98
N GLU A 363 -3.23 -0.76 35.06
CA GLU A 363 -1.83 -1.03 35.39
C GLU A 363 -1.24 0.09 36.26
N THR A 364 -1.55 1.34 35.89
CA THR A 364 -1.12 2.53 36.61
C THR A 364 -1.71 2.52 38.02
N LYS A 365 -3.01 2.25 38.16
CA LYS A 365 -3.70 2.15 39.43
C LYS A 365 -3.09 1.07 40.35
N LEU A 366 -2.86 -0.13 39.82
CA LEU A 366 -2.24 -1.23 40.59
C LEU A 366 -0.80 -0.89 40.99
N SER A 367 -0.03 -0.27 40.10
CA SER A 367 1.34 0.14 40.39
C SER A 367 1.39 1.16 41.52
N SER A 368 0.51 2.17 41.51
CA SER A 368 0.40 3.13 42.61
C SER A 368 -0.03 2.48 43.93
N GLN A 369 -0.95 1.51 43.90
CA GLN A 369 -1.33 0.74 45.10
C GLN A 369 -0.16 -0.07 45.66
N LEU A 370 0.64 -0.70 44.79
CA LEU A 370 1.83 -1.46 45.17
C LEU A 370 2.86 -0.56 45.87
N GLU A 371 3.15 0.61 45.29
CA GLU A 371 4.08 1.58 45.87
C GLU A 371 3.61 2.09 47.23
N ALA A 372 2.31 2.40 47.36
CA ALA A 372 1.73 2.84 48.62
C ALA A 372 1.85 1.74 49.70
N ARG A 373 1.55 0.47 49.36
CA ARG A 373 1.69 -0.64 50.30
C ARG A 373 3.15 -0.89 50.72
N ARG A 374 4.09 -0.83 49.78
CA ARG A 374 5.54 -1.01 50.07
C ARG A 374 6.09 0.02 51.07
N LYS A 375 5.47 1.20 51.18
CA LYS A 375 5.85 2.23 52.18
C LYS A 375 5.34 1.92 53.59
N VAL A 376 4.26 1.13 53.71
CA VAL A 376 3.58 0.83 54.98
C VAL A 376 3.93 -0.56 55.50
N GLU A 377 4.22 -1.51 54.60
CA GLU A 377 4.60 -2.87 54.95
C GLU A 377 6.05 -2.90 55.49
N PRO A 378 6.30 -3.47 56.68
CA PRO A 378 7.65 -3.50 57.25
C PRO A 378 8.58 -4.28 56.31
N LYS A 379 9.77 -3.73 56.03
CA LYS A 379 10.82 -4.48 55.34
C LYS A 379 11.08 -5.75 56.15
N LYS A 380 10.84 -6.93 55.56
CA LYS A 380 11.22 -8.20 56.19
C LYS A 380 12.72 -8.11 56.56
N PRO A 381 13.08 -8.43 57.81
CA PRO A 381 14.45 -8.30 58.32
C PRO A 381 15.44 -9.20 57.58
#